data_AF-A0A8S9SDL4-F1
#
_entry.id   AF-A0A8S9SDL4-F1
#
_cell.length_a   1.000
_cell.length_b   1.000
_cell.length_c   1.000
_cell.angle_alpha   90.00
_cell.angle_beta   90.00
_cell.angle_gamma   90.00
#
_symmetry.space_group_name_H-M   'P 1'
#
loop_
_entity.id
_entity.type
_entity.pdbx_description
1 polymer ?
#
loop_
_entity_poly.entity_id
_entity_poly.type
_entity_poly.pdbx_seq_one_letter_code
_entity_poly.pdbx_strand_id
1 'polypeptide(L)'
;MCNHLNCTALAAANKSYTPLTKSPSGVALLDNKGHVYRGWLIETEEDGLSLGPLEAALVDFVARGGGDFNSIVQAVLVEMKDVLFSKEETTRMILNKISNGKCLTNVLLCNISM
;
A
#
# COMPACT_ATOMS: atom_id res chain seq x y z
N MET A 1 -17.17 -4.33 -7.35
CA MET A 1 -17.46 -2.88 -7.38
C MET A 1 -16.27 -2.16 -6.77
N CYS A 2 -15.72 -1.14 -7.44
CA CYS A 2 -14.59 -0.38 -6.91
C CYS A 2 -15.09 0.65 -5.90
N ASN A 3 -14.78 0.49 -4.62
CA ASN A 3 -14.98 1.54 -3.62
C ASN A 3 -13.80 2.54 -3.68
N HIS A 4 -13.95 3.71 -3.06
CA HIS A 4 -12.94 4.77 -3.12
C HIS A 4 -11.54 4.31 -2.67
N LEU A 5 -11.47 3.44 -1.65
CA LEU A 5 -10.21 2.91 -1.12
C LEU A 5 -9.51 1.97 -2.11
N ASN A 6 -10.25 1.02 -2.70
CA ASN A 6 -9.73 0.10 -3.72
C ASN A 6 -9.23 0.84 -4.97
N CYS A 7 -10.02 1.81 -5.46
CA CYS A 7 -9.65 2.61 -6.63
C CYS A 7 -8.42 3.47 -6.35
N THR A 8 -8.26 3.96 -5.12
CA THR A 8 -7.08 4.74 -4.72
C THR A 8 -5.83 3.87 -4.65
N ALA A 9 -5.93 2.66 -4.09
CA ALA A 9 -4.81 1.70 -4.08
C ALA A 9 -4.40 1.29 -5.50
N LEU A 10 -5.37 1.03 -6.39
CA LEU A 10 -5.10 0.70 -7.79
C LEU A 10 -4.44 1.86 -8.54
N ALA A 11 -4.95 3.09 -8.34
CA ALA A 11 -4.35 4.27 -8.93
C ALA A 11 -2.92 4.53 -8.40
N ALA A 12 -2.63 4.15 -7.16
CA ALA A 12 -1.29 4.19 -6.61
C ALA A 12 -0.39 3.13 -7.26
N ALA A 13 -0.84 1.89 -7.40
CA ALA A 13 -0.09 0.84 -8.08
C ALA A 13 0.25 1.22 -9.53
N ASN A 14 -0.67 1.86 -10.24
CA ASN A 14 -0.43 2.37 -11.61
C ASN A 14 0.61 3.52 -11.68
N LYS A 15 1.01 4.09 -10.53
CA LYS A 15 2.07 5.11 -10.44
C LYS A 15 3.41 4.54 -9.97
N SER A 16 3.48 3.25 -9.65
CA SER A 16 4.73 2.63 -9.21
C SER A 16 5.84 2.79 -10.24
N TYR A 17 7.07 2.94 -9.75
CA TYR A 17 8.27 2.89 -10.56
C TYR A 17 8.96 1.55 -10.31
N THR A 18 8.77 0.57 -11.21
CA THR A 18 9.24 -0.81 -11.04
C THR A 18 9.99 -1.36 -12.25
N PRO A 19 11.06 -0.69 -12.71
CA PRO A 19 11.81 -1.15 -13.89
C PRO A 19 12.53 -2.49 -13.68
N LEU A 20 12.80 -2.88 -12.43
CA LEU A 20 13.60 -4.06 -12.10
C LEU A 20 12.72 -5.31 -12.02
N THR A 21 11.72 -5.30 -11.13
CA THR A 21 10.87 -6.48 -10.92
C THR A 21 9.65 -6.52 -11.84
N LYS A 22 9.33 -5.39 -12.49
CA LYS A 22 8.09 -5.21 -13.27
C LYS A 22 6.82 -5.58 -12.50
N SER A 23 6.85 -5.43 -11.17
CA SER A 23 5.79 -5.84 -10.25
C SER A 23 5.20 -4.63 -9.52
N PRO A 24 4.43 -3.75 -10.22
CA PRO A 24 3.81 -2.58 -9.62
C PRO A 24 2.92 -2.94 -8.44
N SER A 25 2.98 -2.12 -7.40
CA SER A 25 2.16 -2.28 -6.21
C SER A 25 1.88 -0.95 -5.51
N GLY A 26 0.71 -0.88 -4.90
CA GLY A 26 0.21 0.34 -4.26
C GLY A 26 -0.60 0.02 -3.02
N VAL A 27 -0.55 0.92 -2.05
CA VAL A 27 -1.34 0.83 -0.82
C VAL A 27 -2.22 2.06 -0.70
N ALA A 28 -3.44 1.86 -0.22
CA ALA A 28 -4.26 2.93 0.31
C ALA A 28 -4.66 2.65 1.77
N LEU A 29 -4.60 3.68 2.61
CA LEU A 29 -4.94 3.65 4.04
C LEU A 29 -6.15 4.54 4.29
N LEU A 30 -7.08 4.10 5.15
CA LEU A 30 -8.24 4.87 5.59
C LEU A 30 -8.11 5.15 7.08
N ASP A 31 -8.19 6.42 7.47
CA ASP A 31 -8.28 6.80 8.88
C ASP A 31 -9.72 6.79 9.42
N ASN A 32 -9.86 6.89 10.73
CA ASN A 32 -11.15 6.94 11.43
C ASN A 32 -11.96 8.23 11.18
N LYS A 33 -11.39 9.21 10.46
CA LYS A 33 -12.07 10.44 10.02
C LYS A 33 -12.52 10.36 8.55
N GLY A 34 -12.20 9.25 7.87
CA GLY A 34 -12.58 9.02 6.47
C GLY A 34 -11.57 9.54 5.45
N HIS A 35 -10.39 10.02 5.87
CA HIS A 35 -9.35 10.43 4.92
C HIS A 35 -8.62 9.21 4.36
N VAL A 36 -8.32 9.28 3.05
CA VAL A 36 -7.56 8.25 2.36
C VAL A 36 -6.14 8.74 2.08
N TYR A 37 -5.16 7.90 2.40
CA TYR A 37 -3.73 8.08 2.16
C TYR A 37 -3.22 7.01 1.24
N ARG A 38 -2.16 7.29 0.48
CA ARG A 38 -1.70 6.38 -0.57
C ARG A 38 -0.20 6.42 -0.77
N GLY A 39 0.33 5.28 -1.14
CA GLY A 39 1.74 5.10 -1.47
C GLY A 39 1.90 4.03 -2.53
N TRP A 40 3.04 4.07 -3.22
CA TRP A 40 3.35 3.17 -4.31
C TRP A 40 4.81 2.77 -4.24
N LEU A 41 5.10 1.61 -4.80
CA LEU A 41 6.45 1.09 -4.89
C LEU A 41 7.34 1.96 -5.77
N ILE A 42 8.54 2.26 -5.25
CA ILE A 42 9.62 2.92 -5.98
C ILE A 42 10.85 2.02 -5.85
N GLU A 43 11.25 1.41 -6.95
CA GLU A 43 12.44 0.57 -7.02
C GLU A 43 13.68 1.39 -7.39
N THR A 44 14.79 1.02 -6.77
CA THR A 44 16.13 1.53 -7.09
C THR A 44 17.05 0.36 -7.39
N GLU A 45 18.13 0.60 -8.13
CA GLU A 45 19.11 -0.45 -8.47
C GLU A 45 19.70 -1.12 -7.22
N GLU A 46 19.86 -0.34 -6.15
CA GLU A 46 20.20 -0.84 -4.82
C GLU A 46 18.90 -1.22 -4.08
N ASP A 47 18.64 -2.51 -3.91
CA ASP A 47 17.36 -3.02 -3.37
C ASP A 47 17.03 -2.41 -1.99
N GLY A 48 18.04 -2.27 -1.12
CA GLY A 48 17.89 -1.69 0.22
C GLY A 48 17.54 -0.19 0.25
N LEU A 49 17.54 0.50 -0.89
CA LEU A 49 17.10 1.89 -1.03
C LEU A 49 15.70 2.01 -1.67
N SER A 50 15.09 0.89 -2.07
CA SER A 50 13.73 0.87 -2.60
C SER A 50 12.74 1.24 -1.50
N LEU A 51 11.69 1.98 -1.86
CA LEU A 51 10.64 2.39 -0.92
C LEU A 51 9.39 1.54 -1.13
N GLY A 52 8.97 0.85 -0.09
CA GLY A 52 7.78 -0.01 -0.12
C GLY A 52 6.48 0.80 -0.23
N PRO A 53 5.42 0.22 -0.83
CA PRO A 53 4.16 0.94 -1.03
C PRO A 53 3.48 1.32 0.31
N LEU A 54 3.60 0.48 1.35
CA LEU A 54 3.10 0.80 2.69
C LEU A 54 3.89 1.95 3.32
N GLU A 55 5.22 1.95 3.21
CA GLU A 55 6.08 2.99 3.77
C GLU A 55 5.77 4.34 3.13
N ALA A 56 5.65 4.37 1.80
CA ALA A 56 5.21 5.56 1.07
C ALA A 56 3.82 6.04 1.52
N ALA A 57 2.88 5.13 1.80
CA ALA A 57 1.55 5.48 2.27
C ALA A 57 1.57 6.03 3.70
N LEU A 58 2.46 5.53 4.57
CA LEU A 58 2.68 6.05 5.91
C LEU A 58 3.35 7.42 5.88
N VAL A 59 4.26 7.68 4.93
CA VAL A 59 4.81 9.01 4.70
C VAL A 59 3.70 9.99 4.33
N ASP A 60 2.81 9.63 3.40
CA ASP A 60 1.65 10.46 3.03
C ASP A 60 0.70 10.68 4.22
N PHE A 61 0.47 9.67 5.04
CA PHE A 61 -0.29 9.76 6.30
C PHE A 61 0.32 10.78 7.26
N VAL A 62 1.61 10.67 7.55
CA VAL A 62 2.29 11.58 8.49
C VAL A 62 2.38 12.99 7.91
N ALA A 63 2.76 13.14 6.64
CA ALA A 63 2.93 14.43 5.98
C ALA A 63 1.62 15.23 5.90
N ARG A 64 0.47 14.56 5.81
CA ARG A 64 -0.86 15.19 5.80
C ARG A 64 -1.53 15.24 7.18
N GLY A 65 -0.80 14.93 8.25
CA GLY A 65 -1.28 15.09 9.63
C GLY A 65 -2.27 14.03 10.09
N GLY A 66 -2.12 12.79 9.61
CA GLY A 66 -3.00 11.64 9.88
C GLY A 66 -3.14 11.25 11.36
N GLY A 67 -2.32 11.80 12.25
CA GLY A 67 -2.44 11.61 13.69
C GLY A 67 -1.82 10.28 14.15
N ASP A 68 -2.44 9.65 15.15
CA ASP A 68 -1.93 8.40 15.73
C ASP A 68 -2.18 7.21 14.79
N PHE A 69 -1.25 6.25 14.72
CA PHE A 69 -1.37 5.08 13.84
C PHE A 69 -2.56 4.17 14.19
N ASN A 70 -3.08 4.21 15.42
CA ASN A 70 -4.34 3.52 15.77
C ASN A 70 -5.58 4.15 15.11
N SER A 71 -5.46 5.32 14.50
CA SER A 71 -6.52 5.92 13.69
C SER A 71 -6.68 5.23 12.34
N ILE A 72 -5.68 4.46 11.87
CA ILE A 72 -5.77 3.69 10.63
C ILE A 72 -6.68 2.49 10.86
N VAL A 73 -7.83 2.48 10.18
CA VAL A 73 -8.89 1.48 10.38
C VAL A 73 -8.99 0.47 9.24
N GLN A 74 -8.58 0.84 8.03
CA GLN A 74 -8.56 -0.05 6.88
C GLN A 74 -7.36 0.22 5.99
N ALA A 75 -6.88 -0.82 5.33
CA ALA A 75 -5.85 -0.74 4.31
C ALA A 75 -6.18 -1.64 3.14
N VAL A 76 -5.83 -1.21 1.94
CA VAL A 76 -5.90 -2.01 0.73
C VAL A 76 -4.54 -2.03 0.07
N LEU A 77 -3.96 -3.21 -0.10
CA LEU A 77 -2.81 -3.47 -0.94
C LEU A 77 -3.28 -3.93 -2.31
N VAL A 78 -2.74 -3.34 -3.37
CA VAL A 78 -2.84 -3.82 -4.75
C VAL A 78 -1.45 -4.26 -5.17
N GLU A 79 -1.34 -5.49 -5.68
CA GLU A 79 -0.12 -6.01 -6.30
C GLU A 79 -0.46 -7.00 -7.41
N MET A 80 0.52 -7.37 -8.24
CA MET A 80 0.32 -8.39 -9.27
C MET A 80 0.15 -9.78 -8.64
N LYS A 81 -0.60 -10.66 -9.30
CA LYS A 81 -0.85 -12.02 -8.83
C LYS A 81 0.42 -12.90 -8.82
N ASP A 82 1.23 -12.80 -9.87
CA ASP A 82 2.38 -13.67 -10.10
C ASP A 82 3.71 -12.94 -9.81
N VAL A 83 3.80 -12.30 -8.63
CA VAL A 83 5.02 -11.59 -8.19
C VAL A 83 6.03 -12.54 -7.57
N LEU A 84 7.33 -12.26 -7.79
CA LEU A 84 8.42 -12.99 -7.15
C LEU A 84 8.42 -12.82 -5.63
N PHE A 85 8.07 -11.63 -5.16
CA PHE A 85 8.02 -11.28 -3.74
C PHE A 85 6.73 -10.51 -3.45
N SER A 86 5.78 -11.18 -2.82
CA SER A 86 4.55 -10.55 -2.33
C SER A 86 4.85 -9.65 -1.13
N LYS A 87 4.21 -8.49 -1.09
CA LYS A 87 4.29 -7.56 0.04
C LYS A 87 3.18 -7.75 1.06
N GLU A 88 2.29 -8.73 0.85
CA GLU A 88 1.12 -8.96 1.69
C GLU A 88 1.48 -9.21 3.16
N GLU A 89 2.33 -10.20 3.43
CA GLU A 89 2.64 -10.64 4.80
C GLU A 89 3.29 -9.52 5.61
N THR A 90 4.31 -8.86 5.02
CA THR A 90 4.98 -7.72 5.62
C THR A 90 4.03 -6.56 5.86
N THR A 91 3.16 -6.24 4.88
CA THR A 91 2.16 -5.17 5.02
C THR A 91 1.21 -5.46 6.18
N ARG A 92 0.70 -6.68 6.25
CA ARG A 92 -0.22 -7.12 7.31
C ARG A 92 0.45 -7.09 8.68
N MET A 93 1.70 -7.55 8.78
CA MET A 93 2.46 -7.56 10.03
C MET A 93 2.71 -6.15 10.56
N ILE A 94 3.18 -5.23 9.71
CA ILE A 94 3.45 -3.84 10.09
C ILE A 94 2.16 -3.15 10.53
N LEU A 95 1.09 -3.25 9.72
CA LEU A 95 -0.19 -2.62 10.05
C LEU A 95 -0.76 -3.15 11.36
N ASN A 96 -0.75 -4.47 11.58
CA ASN A 96 -1.17 -5.06 12.84
C ASN A 96 -0.38 -4.51 14.03
N LYS A 97 0.93 -4.29 13.87
CA LYS A 97 1.79 -3.79 14.94
C LYS A 97 1.52 -2.32 15.26
N ILE A 98 1.39 -1.46 14.25
CA ILE A 98 1.23 -0.01 14.46
C ILE A 98 -0.20 0.41 14.80
N SER A 99 -1.21 -0.39 14.40
CA SER A 99 -2.62 -0.09 14.64
C SER A 99 -3.22 -0.92 15.79
N ASN A 100 -2.39 -1.60 16.60
CA ASN A 100 -2.82 -2.56 17.63
C ASN A 100 -3.88 -3.58 17.12
N GLY A 101 -3.70 -4.12 15.92
CA GLY A 101 -4.59 -5.12 15.32
C GLY A 101 -5.96 -4.60 14.88
N LYS A 102 -6.21 -3.28 14.92
CA LYS A 102 -7.49 -2.68 14.50
C LYS A 102 -7.65 -2.51 12.99
N CYS A 103 -6.55 -2.46 12.22
CA CYS A 103 -6.57 -2.20 10.80
C CYS A 103 -7.01 -3.45 10.02
N LEU A 104 -8.16 -3.36 9.35
CA LEU A 104 -8.60 -4.39 8.41
C LEU A 104 -7.81 -4.25 7.10
N THR A 105 -7.02 -5.27 6.77
CA THR A 105 -6.19 -5.27 5.56
C THR A 105 -6.80 -6.17 4.50
N ASN A 106 -7.03 -5.61 3.31
CA ASN A 106 -7.48 -6.35 2.14
C ASN A 106 -6.41 -6.34 1.04
N VAL A 107 -6.34 -7.40 0.25
CA VAL A 107 -5.39 -7.54 -0.86
C VAL A 107 -6.15 -7.75 -2.16
N LEU A 108 -5.79 -6.97 -3.16
CA LEU A 108 -6.34 -7.04 -4.51
C LEU A 108 -5.22 -7.47 -5.46
N LEU A 109 -5.37 -8.68 -5.99
CA LEU A 109 -4.42 -9.22 -6.96
C LEU A 109 -4.85 -8.82 -8.38
N CYS A 110 -3.95 -8.14 -9.09
CA CYS A 110 -4.15 -7.73 -10.47
C CYS A 110 -3.43 -8.69 -11.43
N ASN A 111 -4.04 -8.93 -12.59
CA ASN A 111 -3.42 -9.62 -13.71
C ASN A 111 -3.02 -8.60 -14.78
N ILE A 112 -1.97 -8.90 -15.54
CA ILE A 112 -1.64 -8.15 -16.74
C ILE A 112 -2.75 -8.43 -17.77
N SER A 113 -3.40 -7.37 -18.25
CA SER A 113 -4.23 -7.46 -19.46
C SER A 113 -3.26 -7.52 -20.63
N MET A 114 -3.15 -8.68 -21.28
CA MET A 114 -2.47 -8.82 -22.58
C MET A 114 -3.33 -8.22 -23.69
#